data_AF-A0A537IKT8-F1
#
_entry.id   AF-A0A537IKT8-F1
#
_cell.length_a   1.000
_cell.length_b   1.000
_cell.length_c   1.000
_cell.angle_alpha   90.00
_cell.angle_beta   90.00
_cell.angle_gamma   90.00
#
_symmetry.space_group_name_H-M   'P 1'
#
loop_
_entity.id
_entity.type
_entity.pdbx_description
1 polymer ?
#
loop_
_entity_poly.entity_id
_entity_poly.type
_entity_poly.pdbx_seq_one_letter_code
_entity_poly.pdbx_strand_id
1 'polypeptide(L)' 'GKALNPVTGTDWEGVGVAPDVKVPARGALSTAQGLLREKLAH' A
#
# COMPACT_ATOMS: atom_id res chain seq x y z
N GLY A 1 -4.53 -16.60 18.49
CA GLY A 1 -5.07 -15.25 18.79
C GLY A 1 -5.18 -14.49 17.49
N LYS A 2 -6.27 -13.75 17.26
CA LYS A 2 -6.43 -12.94 16.05
C LYS A 2 -5.44 -11.78 16.03
N ALA A 3 -4.79 -11.55 14.89
CA ALA A 3 -3.91 -10.41 14.69
C ALA A 3 -4.74 -9.15 14.37
N LEU A 4 -5.35 -8.59 15.42
CA LEU A 4 -6.12 -7.35 15.34
C LEU A 4 -5.16 -6.17 15.29
N ASN A 5 -5.24 -5.36 14.24
CA ASN A 5 -4.43 -4.16 14.12
C ASN A 5 -4.91 -3.12 15.16
N PRO A 6 -4.03 -2.59 16.02
CA PRO A 6 -4.41 -1.64 17.08
C PRO A 6 -4.86 -0.27 16.54
N VAL A 7 -4.55 0.06 15.29
CA VAL A 7 -4.93 1.31 14.63
C VAL A 7 -6.31 1.19 14.00
N THR A 8 -6.58 0.11 13.25
CA THR A 8 -7.83 -0.02 12.48
C THR A 8 -8.91 -0.81 13.21
N GLY A 9 -8.57 -1.55 14.26
CA GLY A 9 -9.51 -2.45 14.93
C GLY A 9 -9.97 -3.61 14.03
N THR A 10 -9.23 -3.89 12.96
CA THR A 10 -9.54 -4.96 11.98
C THR A 10 -8.30 -5.80 11.69
N ASP A 11 -8.44 -6.87 10.90
CA ASP A 11 -7.34 -7.69 10.41
C ASP A 11 -7.31 -7.73 8.88
N TRP A 12 -6.21 -8.24 8.33
CA TRP A 12 -6.00 -8.45 6.88
C TRP A 12 -6.36 -9.87 6.45
N GLU A 13 -6.74 -10.74 7.39
CA GLU A 13 -6.91 -12.16 7.15
C GLU A 13 -8.20 -12.40 6.33
N GLY A 14 -8.07 -13.07 5.18
CA GLY A 14 -9.20 -13.35 4.27
C GLY A 14 -9.64 -12.18 3.38
N VAL A 15 -9.33 -10.92 3.73
CA VAL A 15 -9.68 -9.73 2.92
C VAL A 15 -8.46 -9.07 2.23
N GLY A 16 -7.25 -9.34 2.72
CA GLY A 16 -6.01 -8.75 2.23
C GLY A 16 -5.83 -7.27 2.65
N VAL A 17 -4.91 -6.59 1.98
CA VAL A 17 -4.63 -5.16 2.18
C VAL A 17 -4.86 -4.42 0.87
N ALA A 18 -5.74 -3.41 0.89
CA ALA A 18 -5.98 -2.59 -0.28
C ALA A 18 -4.79 -1.63 -0.52
N PRO A 19 -4.27 -1.52 -1.75
CA PRO A 19 -3.20 -0.58 -2.05
C PRO A 19 -3.74 0.86 -2.15
N ASP A 20 -2.98 1.83 -1.64
CA ASP A 20 -3.31 3.25 -1.80
C ASP A 20 -3.25 3.71 -3.26
N VAL A 21 -2.31 3.14 -4.03
CA VAL A 21 -2.14 3.39 -5.46
C VAL A 21 -2.37 2.09 -6.23
N LYS A 22 -3.49 2.00 -6.93
CA LYS A 22 -3.88 0.81 -7.71
C LYS A 22 -3.19 0.81 -9.07
N VAL A 23 -2.18 -0.05 -9.21
CA VAL A 23 -1.49 -0.32 -10.48
C VAL A 23 -1.23 -1.82 -10.64
N PRO A 24 -1.04 -2.33 -11.87
CA PRO A 24 -0.62 -3.71 -12.07
C PRO A 24 0.67 -4.02 -11.32
N ALA A 25 0.80 -5.23 -10.76
CA ALA A 25 1.97 -5.61 -9.97
C ALA A 25 3.31 -5.40 -10.71
N ARG A 26 3.33 -5.66 -12.03
CA ARG A 26 4.50 -5.42 -12.89
C ARG A 26 4.95 -3.96 -12.92
N GLY A 27 4.03 -3.01 -12.76
CA GLY A 27 4.31 -1.57 -12.80
C GLY A 27 4.59 -0.93 -11.43
N ALA A 28 4.33 -1.64 -10.33
CA ALA A 28 4.34 -1.06 -8.98
C ALA A 28 5.64 -0.33 -8.62
N LEU A 29 6.80 -0.91 -8.97
CA LEU A 29 8.10 -0.29 -8.68
C LEU A 29 8.30 1.02 -9.45
N SER A 30 7.98 1.04 -10.74
CA SER A 30 8.16 2.22 -11.57
C SER A 30 7.22 3.35 -11.12
N THR A 31 5.97 3.03 -10.79
CA THR A 31 5.01 4.00 -10.24
C THR A 31 5.51 4.58 -8.91
N ALA A 32 6.00 3.74 -8.00
CA ALA A 32 6.51 4.20 -6.70
C ALA A 32 7.72 5.14 -6.86
N GLN A 33 8.63 4.82 -7.78
CA GLN A 33 9.78 5.68 -8.08
C GLN A 33 9.36 7.03 -8.69
N GLY A 34 8.35 7.04 -9.57
CA GLY A 34 7.79 8.28 -10.13
C GLY A 34 7.22 9.20 -9.05
N LEU A 35 6.35 8.65 -8.20
CA LEU A 35 5.71 9.39 -7.10
C LEU A 35 6.75 9.95 -6.12
N LEU A 36 7.79 9.17 -5.80
CA LEU A 36 8.87 9.65 -4.93
C LEU A 36 9.64 10.80 -5.56
N ARG A 37 9.97 10.73 -6.86
CA ARG A 37 10.69 11.80 -7.57
C ARG A 37 9.87 13.08 -7.61
N GLU A 38 8.57 12.99 -7.87
CA GLU A 38 7.65 14.13 -7.82
C GLU A 38 7.65 14.77 -6.42
N LYS A 39 7.58 13.95 -5.37
CA LYS A 39 7.59 14.42 -3.98
C LYS A 39 8.89 15.11 -3.58
N LEU A 40 10.04 14.68 -4.11
CA LEU A 40 11.36 15.24 -3.81
C LEU A 40 11.72 16.45 -4.67
N ALA A 41 11.02 16.66 -5.78
CA ALA A 41 11.21 17.81 -6.66
C ALA A 41 10.48 19.08 -6.16
N HIS A 42 9.65 18.94 -5.12
CA HIS A 42 9.03 20.02 -4.35
C HIS A 42 9.75 20.22 -3.03
#